data_AF-V8CF28-F1
#
_entry.id   AF-V8CF28-F1
#
_cell.length_a   1.000
_cell.length_b   1.000
_cell.length_c   1.000
_cell.angle_alpha   90.00
_cell.angle_beta   90.00
_cell.angle_gamma   90.00
#
_symmetry.space_group_name_H-M   'P 1'
#
loop_
_entity.id
_entity.type
_entity.pdbx_description
1 polymer ?
#
loop_
_entity_poly.entity_id
_entity_poly.type
_entity_poly.pdbx_seq_one_letter_code
_entity_poly.pdbx_strand_id
1 'polypeptide(L)'
;MNVTKEQIQEIKELVAKVLNLYEDKVKLDLLKIDRENTLKGEIASACEIRNKQGELQPNKVKMPLVSALIDEMFLEKNNKKEAEYVLMETYRSAISSKRVNNEALSDYVAIRESLEENAQNIKEAFKESSTLDRAILEAINYLTKTKYKELLENKKQEAGIETKPPKDMTAVMELIKELEKMLSK
;
A
#
# COMPACT_ATOMS: atom_id res chain seq x y z
N MET A 1 -31.16 22.39 -8.13
CA MET A 1 -30.28 22.95 -9.17
C MET A 1 -30.98 22.79 -10.52
N ASN A 2 -31.18 23.87 -11.28
CA ASN A 2 -31.72 23.78 -12.64
C ASN A 2 -30.55 23.88 -13.63
N VAL A 3 -30.27 22.79 -14.35
CA VAL A 3 -29.24 22.71 -15.39
C VAL A 3 -29.83 23.18 -16.73
N THR A 4 -29.15 24.05 -17.47
CA THR A 4 -29.65 24.58 -18.75
C THR A 4 -29.51 23.59 -19.89
N LYS A 5 -30.21 23.82 -21.02
CA LYS A 5 -30.09 22.97 -22.21
C LYS A 5 -28.68 23.02 -22.82
N GLU A 6 -28.01 24.17 -22.80
CA GLU A 6 -26.61 24.25 -23.26
C GLU A 6 -25.68 23.41 -22.37
N GLN A 7 -25.84 23.48 -21.03
CA GLN A 7 -25.07 22.67 -20.10
C GLN A 7 -25.29 21.17 -20.32
N ILE A 8 -26.52 20.74 -20.60
CA ILE A 8 -26.82 19.34 -20.93
C ILE A 8 -26.11 18.91 -22.22
N GLN A 9 -26.04 19.77 -23.24
CA GLN A 9 -25.38 19.46 -24.50
C GLN A 9 -23.85 19.37 -24.34
N GLU A 10 -23.25 20.33 -23.62
CA GLU A 10 -21.81 20.32 -23.31
C GLU A 10 -21.42 19.06 -22.51
N ILE A 11 -22.24 18.66 -21.53
CA ILE A 11 -22.03 17.42 -20.76
C ILE A 11 -22.02 16.21 -21.69
N LYS A 12 -22.97 16.11 -22.62
CA LYS A 12 -23.05 14.97 -23.57
C LYS A 12 -21.80 14.90 -24.46
N GLU A 13 -21.35 16.04 -24.97
CA GLU A 13 -20.16 16.12 -25.82
C GLU A 13 -18.89 15.75 -25.05
N LEU A 14 -18.74 16.26 -23.83
CA LEU A 14 -17.63 15.92 -22.96
C LEU A 14 -17.63 14.43 -22.61
N VAL A 15 -18.78 13.86 -22.28
CA VAL A 15 -18.92 12.41 -21.98
C VAL A 15 -18.50 11.59 -23.20
N ALA A 16 -18.99 11.91 -24.40
CA ALA A 16 -18.62 11.20 -25.62
C ALA A 16 -17.10 11.29 -25.89
N LYS A 17 -16.52 12.49 -25.74
CA LYS A 17 -15.08 12.71 -25.91
C LYS A 17 -14.25 11.90 -24.92
N VAL A 18 -14.65 11.88 -23.64
CA VAL A 18 -13.95 11.14 -22.58
C VAL A 18 -14.07 9.63 -22.79
N LEU A 19 -15.25 9.13 -23.20
CA LEU A 19 -15.43 7.71 -23.52
C LEU A 19 -14.51 7.27 -24.66
N ASN A 20 -14.41 8.05 -25.74
CA ASN A 20 -13.49 7.75 -26.84
C ASN A 20 -12.01 7.73 -26.37
N LEU A 21 -11.61 8.68 -25.51
CA LEU A 21 -10.26 8.68 -24.93
C LEU A 21 -10.00 7.45 -24.05
N TYR A 22 -11.00 6.96 -23.32
CA TYR A 22 -10.88 5.73 -22.55
C TYR A 22 -10.77 4.49 -23.45
N GLU A 23 -11.52 4.42 -24.54
CA GLU A 23 -11.37 3.33 -25.52
C GLU A 23 -9.96 3.29 -26.11
N ASP A 24 -9.41 4.45 -26.49
CA ASP A 24 -8.04 4.53 -27.00
C ASP A 24 -7.01 4.18 -25.93
N LYS A 25 -7.23 4.62 -24.68
CA LYS A 25 -6.39 4.22 -23.55
C LYS A 25 -6.38 2.70 -23.36
N VAL A 26 -7.54 2.04 -23.43
CA VAL A 26 -7.62 0.57 -23.30
C VAL A 26 -6.78 -0.12 -24.38
N LYS A 27 -6.83 0.36 -25.64
CA LYS A 27 -5.98 -0.17 -26.72
C LYS A 27 -4.49 -0.01 -26.41
N LEU A 28 -4.08 1.15 -25.90
CA LEU A 28 -2.70 1.43 -25.51
C LEU A 28 -2.24 0.56 -24.34
N ASP A 29 -3.10 0.37 -23.33
CA ASP A 29 -2.80 -0.48 -22.17
C ASP A 29 -2.60 -1.95 -22.58
N LEU A 30 -3.43 -2.46 -23.50
CA LEU A 30 -3.26 -3.81 -24.06
C LEU A 30 -1.95 -3.95 -24.85
N LEU A 31 -1.62 -2.97 -25.69
CA LEU A 31 -0.35 -2.95 -26.41
C LEU A 31 0.84 -2.91 -25.45
N LYS A 32 0.76 -2.10 -24.39
CA LYS A 32 1.79 -2.02 -23.36
C LYS A 32 2.03 -3.36 -22.67
N ILE A 33 0.95 -4.08 -22.33
CA ILE A 33 1.06 -5.42 -21.71
C ILE A 33 1.80 -6.39 -22.63
N ASP A 34 1.46 -6.41 -23.92
CA ASP A 34 2.13 -7.27 -24.92
C ASP A 34 3.63 -6.96 -24.98
N ARG A 35 4.00 -5.68 -25.12
CA ARG A 35 5.40 -5.24 -25.19
C ARG A 35 6.17 -5.52 -23.90
N GLU A 36 5.56 -5.36 -22.74
CA GLU A 36 6.18 -5.73 -21.47
C GLU A 36 6.46 -7.24 -21.41
N ASN A 37 5.58 -8.09 -21.95
CA ASN A 37 5.81 -9.53 -21.95
C ASN A 37 6.96 -9.92 -22.88
N THR A 38 7.06 -9.31 -24.07
CA THR A 38 8.23 -9.46 -24.94
C THR A 38 9.52 -9.05 -24.22
N LEU A 39 9.53 -7.85 -23.63
CA LEU A 39 10.70 -7.30 -22.94
C LEU A 39 11.13 -8.16 -21.74
N LYS A 40 10.18 -8.71 -20.97
CA LYS A 40 10.50 -9.69 -19.90
C LYS A 40 11.21 -10.92 -20.45
N GLY A 41 10.79 -11.41 -21.62
CA GLY A 41 11.43 -12.53 -22.30
C GLY A 41 12.89 -12.21 -22.67
N GLU A 42 13.11 -11.06 -23.30
CA GLU A 42 14.43 -10.59 -23.72
C GLU A 42 15.36 -10.38 -22.52
N ILE A 43 14.89 -9.71 -21.46
CA ILE A 43 15.70 -9.48 -20.25
C ILE A 43 16.00 -10.80 -19.54
N ALA A 44 15.02 -11.70 -19.39
CA ALA A 44 15.28 -13.00 -18.78
C ALA A 44 16.31 -13.80 -19.57
N SER A 45 16.29 -13.71 -20.90
CA SER A 45 17.29 -14.32 -21.77
C SER A 45 18.67 -13.69 -21.56
N ALA A 46 18.77 -12.37 -21.65
CA ALA A 46 20.02 -11.62 -21.55
C ALA A 46 20.67 -11.71 -20.17
N CYS A 47 19.88 -11.79 -19.09
CA CYS A 47 20.37 -11.92 -17.72
C CYS A 47 20.38 -13.38 -17.23
N GLU A 48 20.19 -14.36 -18.11
CA GLU A 48 20.18 -15.80 -17.80
C GLU A 48 19.27 -16.20 -16.62
N ILE A 49 18.12 -15.54 -16.50
CA ILE A 49 17.17 -15.82 -15.43
C ILE A 49 16.44 -17.13 -15.73
N ARG A 50 16.96 -18.23 -15.19
CA ARG A 50 16.49 -19.60 -15.45
C ARG A 50 16.10 -20.32 -14.17
N ASN A 51 15.25 -21.34 -14.30
CA ASN A 51 14.98 -22.30 -13.22
C ASN A 51 16.09 -23.36 -13.13
N LYS A 52 15.97 -24.28 -12.17
CA LYS A 52 16.95 -25.37 -11.98
C LYS A 52 17.03 -26.34 -13.17
N GLN A 53 16.00 -26.36 -14.01
CA GLN A 53 15.89 -27.17 -15.23
C GLN A 53 16.46 -26.45 -16.46
N GLY A 54 16.94 -25.21 -16.32
CA GLY A 54 17.52 -24.42 -17.40
C GLY A 54 16.51 -23.64 -18.25
N GLU A 55 15.21 -23.67 -17.91
CA GLU A 55 14.17 -22.95 -18.64
C GLU A 55 14.16 -21.47 -18.23
N LEU A 56 14.01 -20.56 -19.20
CA LEU A 56 13.89 -19.13 -18.94
C LEU A 56 12.66 -18.81 -18.07
N GLN A 57 12.81 -17.81 -17.21
CA GLN A 57 11.77 -17.38 -16.27
C GLN A 57 11.43 -15.87 -16.44
N PRO A 58 10.75 -15.47 -17.53
CA PRO A 58 10.34 -14.07 -17.76
C PRO A 58 9.50 -13.48 -16.63
N ASN A 59 8.69 -14.30 -15.97
CA ASN A 59 7.87 -13.93 -14.81
C ASN A 59 8.69 -13.50 -13.57
N LYS A 60 10.00 -13.78 -13.53
CA LYS A 60 10.89 -13.35 -12.45
C LYS A 60 11.51 -11.97 -12.71
N VAL A 61 11.41 -11.45 -13.95
CA VAL A 61 11.85 -10.09 -14.29
C VAL A 61 10.98 -9.07 -13.56
N LYS A 62 11.64 -8.16 -12.85
CA LYS A 62 10.97 -7.10 -12.06
C LYS A 62 10.81 -5.85 -12.91
N MET A 63 9.70 -5.76 -13.63
CA MET A 63 9.40 -4.59 -14.48
C MET A 63 9.54 -3.23 -13.77
N PRO A 64 9.19 -3.06 -12.48
CA PRO A 64 9.44 -1.79 -11.80
C PRO A 64 10.92 -1.36 -11.74
N LEU A 65 11.87 -2.30 -11.75
CA LEU A 65 13.31 -2.00 -11.83
C LEU A 65 13.70 -1.65 -13.27
N VAL A 66 13.24 -2.46 -14.22
CA VAL A 66 13.47 -2.25 -15.66
C VAL A 66 12.92 -0.89 -16.11
N SER A 67 11.70 -0.54 -15.71
CA SER A 67 11.09 0.75 -16.03
C SER A 67 11.86 1.92 -15.43
N ALA A 68 12.39 1.78 -14.20
CA ALA A 68 13.23 2.82 -13.60
C ALA A 68 14.54 3.03 -14.38
N LEU A 69 15.16 1.95 -14.84
CA LEU A 69 16.35 2.01 -15.70
C LEU A 69 16.04 2.59 -17.08
N ILE A 70 14.90 2.22 -17.69
CA ILE A 70 14.49 2.79 -18.98
C ILE A 70 14.22 4.29 -18.84
N ASP A 71 13.49 4.68 -17.79
CA ASP A 71 13.20 6.07 -17.46
C ASP A 71 14.49 6.89 -17.27
N GLU A 72 15.51 6.33 -16.64
CA GLU A 72 16.82 6.95 -16.46
C GLU A 72 17.62 7.04 -17.75
N MET A 73 17.81 5.90 -18.43
CA MET A 73 18.70 5.78 -19.58
C MET A 73 18.15 6.46 -20.84
N PHE A 74 16.82 6.50 -21.00
CA PHE A 74 16.19 6.96 -22.24
C PHE A 74 15.28 8.16 -22.06
N LEU A 75 14.79 8.44 -20.85
CA LEU A 75 13.90 9.59 -20.57
C LEU A 75 14.51 10.61 -19.61
N GLU A 76 15.80 10.47 -19.27
CA GLU A 76 16.56 11.39 -18.40
C GLU A 76 15.88 11.65 -17.04
N LYS A 77 15.15 10.67 -16.52
CA LYS A 77 14.52 10.76 -15.20
C LYS A 77 15.44 10.23 -14.10
N ASN A 78 15.33 10.82 -12.91
CA ASN A 78 16.07 10.32 -11.75
C ASN A 78 15.59 8.93 -11.32
N ASN A 79 16.52 7.98 -11.20
CA ASN A 79 16.27 6.64 -10.67
C ASN A 79 16.20 6.63 -9.14
N LYS A 80 15.00 6.87 -8.61
CA LYS A 80 14.75 6.87 -7.16
C LYS A 80 15.13 5.55 -6.48
N LYS A 81 15.06 4.42 -7.19
CA LYS A 81 15.37 3.11 -6.62
C LYS A 81 16.87 2.94 -6.38
N GLU A 82 17.68 3.39 -7.31
CA GLU A 82 19.15 3.42 -7.13
C GLU A 82 19.53 4.36 -6.00
N ALA A 83 18.95 5.56 -5.95
CA ALA A 83 19.19 6.52 -4.87
C ALA A 83 18.83 5.94 -3.48
N GLU A 84 17.69 5.24 -3.36
CA GLU A 84 17.30 4.54 -2.13
C GLU A 84 18.27 3.41 -1.78
N TYR A 85 18.76 2.64 -2.75
CA TYR A 85 19.75 1.58 -2.53
C TYR A 85 21.08 2.14 -2.04
N VAL A 86 21.62 3.18 -2.68
CA VAL A 86 22.85 3.87 -2.25
C VAL A 86 22.72 4.42 -0.83
N LEU A 87 21.57 5.01 -0.50
CA LEU A 87 21.30 5.50 0.84
C LEU A 87 21.23 4.35 1.87
N MET A 88 20.60 3.23 1.51
CA MET A 88 20.54 2.04 2.35
C MET A 88 21.94 1.46 2.61
N GLU A 89 22.82 1.39 1.60
CA GLU A 89 24.20 0.92 1.81
C GLU A 89 25.02 1.89 2.67
N THR A 90 24.75 3.19 2.57
CA THR A 90 25.32 4.20 3.50
C THR A 90 24.91 3.92 4.94
N TYR A 91 23.62 3.66 5.19
CA TYR A 91 23.13 3.29 6.52
C TYR A 91 23.67 1.95 7.00
N ARG A 92 23.72 0.94 6.13
CA ARG A 92 24.32 -0.38 6.42
C ARG A 92 25.75 -0.22 6.88
N SER A 93 26.57 0.53 6.14
CA SER A 93 27.95 0.80 6.50
C SER A 93 28.06 1.49 7.86
N ALA A 94 27.22 2.49 8.15
CA ALA A 94 27.23 3.16 9.45
C ALA A 94 26.92 2.19 10.62
N ILE A 95 25.94 1.31 10.44
CA ILE A 95 25.55 0.29 11.43
C ILE A 95 26.66 -0.75 11.58
N SER A 96 27.10 -1.38 10.49
CA SER A 96 28.08 -2.48 10.52
C SER A 96 29.47 -2.02 11.00
N SER A 97 29.84 -0.77 10.76
CA SER A 97 31.08 -0.18 11.27
C SER A 97 30.96 0.40 12.69
N LYS A 98 29.88 0.12 13.42
CA LYS A 98 29.63 0.58 14.80
C LYS A 98 29.69 2.11 14.97
N ARG A 99 29.34 2.87 13.93
CA ARG A 99 29.16 4.34 14.00
C ARG A 99 27.81 4.73 14.58
N VAL A 100 26.90 3.76 14.72
CA VAL A 100 25.59 3.88 15.39
C VAL A 100 25.66 3.17 16.73
N ASN A 101 25.03 3.75 17.77
CA ASN A 101 24.98 3.15 19.10
C ASN A 101 24.25 1.78 19.05
N ASN A 102 24.95 0.72 19.46
CA ASN A 102 24.42 -0.64 19.51
C ASN A 102 23.25 -0.79 20.50
N GLU A 103 23.25 -0.07 21.61
CA GLU A 103 22.15 -0.09 22.59
C GLU A 103 20.86 0.41 21.95
N ALA A 104 20.91 1.55 21.25
CA ALA A 104 19.77 2.08 20.52
C ALA A 104 19.24 1.10 19.44
N LEU A 105 20.12 0.33 18.80
CA LEU A 105 19.73 -0.71 17.84
C LEU A 105 19.04 -1.89 18.55
N SER A 106 19.61 -2.35 19.67
CA SER A 106 19.06 -3.42 20.50
C SER A 106 17.69 -3.05 21.08
N ASP A 107 17.53 -1.84 21.62
CA ASP A 107 16.27 -1.33 22.16
C ASP A 107 15.19 -1.29 21.08
N TYR A 108 15.55 -0.82 19.88
CA TYR A 108 14.63 -0.80 18.75
C TYR A 108 14.18 -2.21 18.34
N VAL A 109 15.10 -3.18 18.30
CA VAL A 109 14.76 -4.58 18.00
C VAL A 109 13.86 -5.16 19.08
N ALA A 110 14.18 -4.95 20.37
CA ALA A 110 13.39 -5.47 21.49
C ALA A 110 11.95 -4.94 21.47
N ILE A 111 11.76 -3.63 21.22
CA ILE A 111 10.41 -3.05 21.10
C ILE A 111 9.63 -3.68 19.93
N ARG A 112 10.30 -3.95 18.80
CA ARG A 112 9.65 -4.63 17.66
C ARG A 112 9.18 -6.04 18.02
N GLU A 113 10.00 -6.80 18.73
CA GLU A 113 9.65 -8.14 19.21
C GLU A 113 8.47 -8.09 20.18
N SER A 114 8.48 -7.16 21.14
CA SER A 114 7.36 -6.98 22.09
C SER A 114 6.06 -6.59 21.39
N LEU A 115 6.12 -5.76 20.33
CA LEU A 115 4.93 -5.41 19.53
C LEU A 115 4.39 -6.61 18.75
N GLU A 116 5.26 -7.47 18.23
CA GLU A 116 4.86 -8.69 17.53
C GLU A 116 4.22 -9.71 18.48
N GLU A 117 4.82 -9.90 19.65
CA GLU A 117 4.24 -10.72 20.73
C GLU A 117 2.88 -10.19 21.15
N ASN A 118 2.74 -8.87 21.38
CA ASN A 118 1.46 -8.28 21.74
C ASN A 118 0.39 -8.50 20.66
N ALA A 119 0.75 -8.35 19.38
CA ALA A 119 -0.18 -8.60 18.28
C ALA A 119 -0.61 -10.08 18.23
N GLN A 120 0.28 -11.01 18.57
CA GLN A 120 -0.05 -12.43 18.68
C GLN A 120 -0.99 -12.70 19.87
N ASN A 121 -0.70 -12.13 21.04
CA ASN A 121 -1.54 -12.24 22.24
C ASN A 121 -2.97 -11.71 21.98
N ILE A 122 -3.11 -10.61 21.22
CA ILE A 122 -4.43 -10.12 20.79
C ILE A 122 -5.15 -11.18 19.96
N LYS A 123 -4.49 -11.79 18.97
CA LYS A 123 -5.10 -12.84 18.14
C LYS A 123 -5.52 -14.04 18.97
N GLU A 124 -4.72 -14.42 19.96
CA GLU A 124 -5.01 -15.55 20.85
C GLU A 124 -6.22 -15.26 21.74
N ALA A 125 -6.34 -14.04 22.28
CA ALA A 125 -7.52 -13.61 23.04
C ALA A 125 -8.84 -13.74 22.23
N PHE A 126 -8.81 -13.44 20.92
CA PHE A 126 -9.97 -13.67 20.03
C PHE A 126 -10.21 -15.14 19.68
N LYS A 127 -9.20 -16.03 19.79
CA LYS A 127 -9.37 -17.47 19.56
C LYS A 127 -9.92 -18.19 20.78
N GLU A 128 -9.58 -17.70 21.98
CA GLU A 128 -10.05 -18.25 23.25
C GLU A 128 -11.54 -17.96 23.50
N SER A 129 -12.13 -16.99 22.81
CA SER A 129 -13.57 -16.72 22.88
C SER A 129 -14.36 -17.81 22.14
N SER A 130 -14.78 -18.84 22.86
CA SER A 130 -15.50 -20.01 22.35
C SER A 130 -17.02 -19.85 22.28
N THR A 131 -17.58 -18.81 22.90
CA THR A 131 -19.02 -18.62 23.10
C THR A 131 -19.61 -17.48 22.28
N LEU A 132 -18.78 -16.64 21.66
CA LEU A 132 -19.21 -15.49 20.89
C LEU A 132 -19.26 -15.86 19.40
N ASP A 133 -20.35 -15.44 18.74
CA ASP A 133 -20.43 -15.60 17.29
C ASP A 133 -19.46 -14.66 16.55
N ARG A 134 -19.27 -14.96 15.27
CA ARG A 134 -18.33 -14.23 14.42
C ARG A 134 -18.68 -12.75 14.24
N ALA A 135 -19.96 -12.41 14.17
CA ALA A 135 -20.38 -11.02 13.96
C ALA A 135 -20.06 -10.16 15.20
N ILE A 136 -20.25 -10.72 16.40
CA ILE A 136 -19.89 -10.08 17.66
C ILE A 136 -18.36 -9.90 17.75
N LEU A 137 -17.57 -10.92 17.40
CA LEU A 137 -16.10 -10.82 17.41
C LEU A 137 -15.57 -9.77 16.42
N GLU A 138 -16.18 -9.68 15.23
CA GLU A 138 -15.84 -8.66 14.23
C GLU A 138 -16.18 -7.24 14.73
N ALA A 139 -17.33 -7.05 15.38
CA ALA A 139 -17.71 -5.77 16.00
C ALA A 139 -16.75 -5.37 17.14
N ILE A 140 -16.37 -6.32 18.01
CA ILE A 140 -15.40 -6.08 19.10
C ILE A 140 -14.03 -5.69 18.53
N ASN A 141 -13.55 -6.37 17.48
CA ASN A 141 -12.29 -6.03 16.81
C ASN A 141 -12.32 -4.63 16.19
N TYR A 142 -13.44 -4.23 15.58
CA TYR A 142 -13.60 -2.89 15.03
C TYR A 142 -13.58 -1.80 16.12
N LEU A 143 -14.36 -2.01 17.19
CA LEU A 143 -14.44 -1.08 18.31
C LEU A 143 -13.08 -0.90 19.00
N THR A 144 -12.39 -2.01 19.31
CA THR A 144 -11.10 -1.99 20.01
C THR A 144 -9.99 -1.34 19.17
N LYS A 145 -9.96 -1.58 17.85
CA LYS A 145 -9.03 -0.89 16.94
C LYS A 145 -9.28 0.62 16.85
N THR A 146 -10.55 1.02 16.90
CA THR A 146 -10.91 2.45 16.89
C THR A 146 -10.43 3.12 18.18
N LYS A 147 -10.71 2.52 19.34
CA LYS A 147 -10.21 3.00 20.64
C LYS A 147 -8.69 3.02 20.72
N TYR A 148 -8.00 2.03 20.17
CA TYR A 148 -6.54 2.02 20.12
C TYR A 148 -5.98 3.22 19.34
N LYS A 149 -6.59 3.56 18.18
CA LYS A 149 -6.16 4.71 17.38
C LYS A 149 -6.37 6.03 18.14
N GLU A 150 -7.53 6.20 18.79
CA GLU A 150 -7.81 7.38 19.62
C GLU A 150 -6.82 7.49 20.79
N LEU A 151 -6.58 6.39 21.49
CA LEU A 151 -5.63 6.35 22.60
C LEU A 151 -4.21 6.69 22.13
N LEU A 152 -3.77 6.12 21.00
CA LEU A 152 -2.46 6.38 20.43
C LEU A 152 -2.30 7.84 20.02
N GLU A 153 -3.34 8.42 19.41
CA GLU A 153 -3.36 9.83 19.00
C GLU A 153 -3.25 10.75 20.21
N ASN A 154 -4.07 10.52 21.25
CA ASN A 154 -4.02 11.30 22.49
C ASN A 154 -2.64 11.19 23.15
N LYS A 155 -2.07 9.98 23.22
CA LYS A 155 -0.74 9.76 23.80
C LYS A 155 0.38 10.41 23.00
N LYS A 156 0.26 10.48 21.67
CA LYS A 156 1.19 11.23 20.81
C LYS A 156 1.09 12.73 21.06
N GLN A 157 -0.12 13.27 21.15
CA GLN A 157 -0.34 14.68 21.47
C GLN A 157 0.20 15.06 22.86
N GLU A 158 -0.06 14.23 23.88
CA GLU A 158 0.50 14.39 25.23
C GLU A 158 2.04 14.37 25.22
N ALA A 159 2.65 13.58 24.34
CA ALA A 159 4.10 13.50 24.15
C ALA A 159 4.67 14.60 23.24
N GLY A 160 3.86 15.54 22.75
CA GLY A 160 4.28 16.61 21.84
C GLY A 160 4.65 16.15 20.43
N ILE A 161 4.22 14.95 20.03
CA ILE A 161 4.44 14.41 18.69
C ILE A 161 3.36 14.98 17.77
N GLU A 162 3.77 15.66 16.69
CA GLU A 162 2.84 16.23 15.72
C GLU A 162 1.99 15.13 15.09
N THR A 163 0.67 15.25 15.26
CA THR A 163 -0.28 14.32 14.68
C THR A 163 -1.10 15.02 13.61
N LYS A 164 -1.37 14.31 12.51
CA LYS A 164 -2.30 14.80 11.50
C LYS A 164 -3.70 14.75 12.09
N PRO A 165 -4.56 15.76 11.88
CA PRO A 165 -5.92 15.72 12.39
C PRO A 165 -6.60 14.42 11.94
N PRO A 166 -7.29 13.72 12.86
CA PRO A 166 -7.99 12.50 12.51
C PRO A 166 -8.93 12.79 11.33
N LYS A 167 -8.90 11.92 10.31
CA LYS A 167 -9.91 11.99 9.24
C LYS A 167 -11.28 11.91 9.89
N ASP A 168 -12.14 12.87 9.62
CA ASP A 168 -13.52 12.88 10.07
C ASP A 168 -14.21 11.58 9.61
N MET A 169 -14.44 10.68 10.56
CA MET A 169 -15.06 9.37 10.35
C MET A 169 -16.56 9.41 10.69
N THR A 170 -17.13 10.60 10.95
CA THR A 170 -18.54 10.76 11.34
C THR A 170 -19.47 10.12 10.30
N ALA A 171 -19.22 10.36 9.01
CA ALA A 171 -20.01 9.76 7.92
C ALA A 171 -19.90 8.22 7.86
N VAL A 172 -18.73 7.66 8.19
CA VAL A 172 -18.53 6.19 8.20
C VAL A 172 -19.20 5.56 9.42
N MET A 173 -19.16 6.23 10.58
CA MET A 173 -19.85 5.77 11.78
C MET A 173 -21.38 5.91 11.68
N GLU A 174 -21.88 6.92 10.98
CA GLU A 174 -23.30 7.05 10.65
C GLU A 174 -23.76 5.90 9.73
N LEU A 175 -22.97 5.57 8.70
CA LEU A 175 -23.22 4.40 7.85
C LEU A 175 -23.20 3.08 8.63
N ILE A 176 -22.26 2.91 9.58
CA ILE A 176 -22.22 1.71 10.45
C ILE A 176 -23.44 1.65 11.37
N LYS A 177 -23.86 2.76 11.96
CA LYS A 177 -25.09 2.82 12.78
C LYS A 177 -26.37 2.58 11.98
N GLU A 178 -26.42 3.03 10.73
CA GLU A 178 -27.52 2.71 9.82
C GLU A 178 -27.54 1.23 9.47
N LEU A 179 -26.38 0.63 9.20
CA LEU A 179 -26.22 -0.81 8.95
C LEU A 179 -26.61 -1.65 10.17
N GLU A 180 -26.18 -1.29 11.38
CA GLU A 180 -26.56 -1.95 12.64
C GLU A 180 -28.08 -1.90 12.87
N LYS A 181 -28.74 -0.77 12.57
CA LYS A 181 -30.20 -0.64 12.64
C LYS A 181 -30.93 -1.50 11.60
N MET A 182 -30.35 -1.68 10.41
CA MET A 182 -30.95 -2.50 9.35
C MET A 182 -30.81 -4.01 9.62
N LEU A 183 -29.75 -4.43 10.31
CA LEU A 183 -29.46 -5.82 10.64
C LEU A 183 -30.14 -6.32 11.93
N SER A 184 -30.78 -5.43 12.69
CA SER A 184 -31.50 -5.73 13.94
C SER A 184 -33.00 -6.05 13.73
N LYS A 185 -33.39 -6.55 12.56
CA LYS A 185 -34.76 -6.98 12.23
C LYS A 185 -34.85 -8.48 11.99
#